data_AF-A0A2S7K5I7-F1
#
_entry.id   AF-A0A2S7K5I7-F1
#
_cell.length_a   1.000
_cell.length_b   1.000
_cell.length_c   1.000
_cell.angle_alpha   90.00
_cell.angle_beta   90.00
_cell.angle_gamma   90.00
#
_symmetry.space_group_name_H-M   'P 1'
#
loop_
_entity.id
_entity.type
_entity.pdbx_description
1 polymer ?
#
loop_
_entity_poly.entity_id
_entity_poly.type
_entity_poly.pdbx_seq_one_letter_code
_entity_poly.pdbx_strand_id
1 'polypeptide(L)' 'MKEVKPIRHIRRHSPPVTPEMAAQMRTMVTKLGMMQHDVAAYFGVNPGRVSEVVNGHTFVDVPPAPLSRLTYLQ' A
#
# COMPACT_ATOMS: atom_id res chain seq x y z
N MET A 1 18.74 -29.41 30.11
CA MET A 1 17.76 -28.69 29.26
C MET A 1 18.40 -27.37 28.87
N LYS A 2 18.60 -27.08 27.58
CA LYS A 2 19.17 -25.78 27.16
C LYS A 2 18.01 -24.78 27.05
N GLU A 3 18.08 -23.70 27.82
CA GLU A 3 17.13 -22.59 27.73
C GLU A 3 17.30 -21.90 26.36
N VAL A 4 16.22 -21.82 25.58
CA VAL A 4 16.21 -21.12 24.30
C VAL A 4 15.63 -19.72 24.54
N LYS A 5 16.47 -18.69 24.45
CA LYS A 5 16.02 -17.29 24.52
C LYS A 5 15.06 -17.01 23.35
N PRO A 6 13.91 -16.36 23.57
CA PRO A 6 12.96 -16.09 22.50
C PRO A 6 13.57 -15.15 21.46
N ILE A 7 13.42 -15.51 20.18
CA ILE A 7 13.85 -14.66 19.05
C ILE A 7 12.90 -13.46 19.01
N ARG A 8 13.42 -12.26 19.29
CA ARG A 8 12.68 -11.02 19.06
C ARG A 8 12.56 -10.80 17.55
N HIS A 9 11.35 -10.90 17.01
CA HIS A 9 11.09 -10.54 15.62
C HIS A 9 11.30 -9.02 15.46
N ILE A 10 12.36 -8.64 14.74
CA ILE A 10 12.57 -7.24 14.36
C ILE A 10 11.39 -6.84 13.48
N ARG A 11 10.58 -5.88 13.95
CA ARG A 11 9.47 -5.34 13.17
C ARG A 11 10.07 -4.53 12.02
N ARG A 12 10.05 -5.08 10.80
CA ARG A 12 10.32 -4.30 9.60
C ARG A 12 9.10 -3.40 9.38
N HIS A 13 9.30 -2.10 9.49
CA HIS A 13 8.26 -1.13 9.18
C HIS A 13 8.20 -0.91 7.66
N SER A 14 7.01 -0.99 7.09
CA SER A 14 6.78 -0.54 5.72
C SER A 14 7.04 0.96 5.60
N PRO A 15 7.44 1.45 4.43
CA PRO A 15 7.51 2.90 4.19
C PRO A 15 6.17 3.58 4.49
N PRO A 16 6.18 4.84 4.93
CA PRO A 16 4.96 5.61 5.09
C PRO A 16 4.30 5.83 3.72
N VAL A 17 2.98 5.67 3.66
CA VAL A 17 2.21 5.99 2.46
C VAL A 17 2.12 7.50 2.30
N THR A 18 2.46 8.01 1.12
CA THR A 18 2.34 9.42 0.77
C THR A 18 0.98 9.70 0.09
N PRO A 19 0.54 10.96 0.01
CA PRO A 19 -0.66 11.32 -0.77
C PRO A 19 -0.56 10.88 -2.23
N GLU A 20 0.61 11.00 -2.85
CA GLU A 20 0.83 10.56 -4.23
C GLU A 20 0.66 9.05 -4.38
N MET A 21 1.25 8.26 -3.47
CA MET A 21 1.03 6.81 -3.44
C MET A 21 -0.46 6.48 -3.26
N ALA A 22 -1.15 7.17 -2.35
CA ALA A 22 -2.57 6.94 -2.12
C ALA A 22 -3.42 7.21 -3.38
N ALA A 23 -3.13 8.29 -4.10
CA ALA A 23 -3.77 8.63 -5.36
C ALA A 23 -3.56 7.53 -6.41
N GLN A 24 -2.33 7.01 -6.54
CA GLN A 24 -2.00 5.94 -7.48
C GLN A 24 -2.66 4.61 -7.08
N MET A 25 -2.63 4.24 -5.79
CA MET A 25 -3.29 3.05 -5.25
C MET A 25 -4.80 3.05 -5.57
N ARG A 26 -5.49 4.18 -5.32
CA ARG A 26 -6.92 4.31 -5.66
C ARG A 26 -7.15 4.06 -7.14
N THR A 27 -6.33 4.62 -8.02
CA THR A 27 -6.48 4.44 -9.47
C THR A 27 -6.24 3.00 -9.90
N MET A 28 -5.18 2.36 -9.41
CA MET A 28 -4.86 0.97 -9.73
C MET A 28 -5.98 0.02 -9.31
N VAL A 29 -6.58 0.23 -8.14
CA VAL A 29 -7.68 -0.64 -7.67
C VAL A 29 -9.00 -0.31 -8.35
N THR A 30 -9.41 0.96 -8.39
CA THR A 30 -10.76 1.34 -8.81
C THR A 30 -10.91 1.50 -10.32
N LYS A 31 -9.87 1.97 -11.02
CA LYS A 31 -9.92 2.19 -12.48
C LYS A 31 -9.31 1.03 -13.27
N LEU A 32 -8.24 0.42 -12.77
CA LEU A 32 -7.59 -0.72 -13.44
C LEU A 32 -8.07 -2.09 -12.93
N GLY A 33 -8.83 -2.15 -11.84
CA GLY A 33 -9.36 -3.40 -11.29
C GLY A 33 -8.30 -4.30 -10.65
N MET A 34 -7.15 -3.75 -10.28
CA MET A 34 -6.05 -4.53 -9.70
C MET A 34 -6.39 -5.02 -8.29
N MET A 35 -5.88 -6.20 -7.94
CA MET A 35 -6.06 -6.73 -6.59
C MET A 35 -5.23 -5.93 -5.59
N GLN A 36 -5.81 -5.62 -4.42
CA GLN A 36 -5.16 -4.79 -3.41
C GLN A 36 -3.83 -5.38 -2.90
N HIS A 37 -3.68 -6.70 -2.91
CA HIS A 37 -2.44 -7.36 -2.50
C HIS A 37 -1.30 -7.15 -3.52
N ASP A 38 -1.61 -7.16 -4.83
CA ASP A 38 -0.64 -6.87 -5.88
C ASP A 38 -0.20 -5.40 -5.82
N VAL A 39 -1.16 -4.50 -5.59
CA VAL A 39 -0.87 -3.08 -5.37
C VAL A 39 0.00 -2.88 -4.13
N ALA A 40 -0.27 -3.59 -3.04
CA ALA A 40 0.54 -3.53 -1.83
C ALA A 40 1.98 -4.00 -2.07
N ALA A 41 2.14 -5.10 -2.81
CA ALA A 41 3.46 -5.62 -3.20
C ALA A 41 4.23 -4.63 -4.09
N TYR A 42 3.54 -4.02 -5.06
CA TYR A 42 4.14 -3.00 -5.94
C TYR A 42 4.70 -1.80 -5.15
N PHE A 43 3.95 -1.29 -4.18
CA PHE A 43 4.38 -0.16 -3.35
C PHE A 43 5.24 -0.57 -2.14
N GLY A 44 5.43 -1.87 -1.89
CA GLY A 44 6.13 -2.37 -0.70
C GLY A 44 5.45 -1.99 0.62
N VAL A 45 4.13 -1.84 0.63
CA VAL A 45 3.34 -1.42 1.80
C VAL A 45 2.55 -2.57 2.40
N ASN A 46 2.04 -2.37 3.62
CA ASN A 46 1.11 -3.31 4.22
C ASN A 46 -0.21 -3.35 3.43
N PRO A 47 -0.75 -4.53 3.06
CA PRO A 47 -2.06 -4.64 2.38
C PRO A 47 -3.21 -3.93 3.12
N GLY A 48 -3.19 -3.92 4.45
CA GLY A 48 -4.17 -3.17 5.25
C GLY A 48 -4.13 -1.67 4.95
N ARG A 49 -2.96 -1.12 4.64
CA ARG A 49 -2.79 0.30 4.31
C ARG A 49 -3.41 0.64 2.95
N VAL A 50 -3.35 -0.29 1.99
CA VAL A 50 -4.04 -0.14 0.70
C VAL A 50 -5.56 -0.15 0.90
N SER A 51 -6.07 -1.05 1.73
CA SER A 51 -7.50 -1.10 2.08
C SER A 51 -7.98 0.20 2.74
N GLU A 52 -7.22 0.75 3.69
CA GLU A 52 -7.55 2.04 4.33
C GLU A 52 -7.62 3.19 3.32
N VAL A 53 -6.69 3.23 2.36
CA VAL A 53 -6.69 4.24 1.28
C VAL A 53 -7.92 4.05 0.39
N VAL A 54 -8.12 2.86 -0.15
CA VAL A 54 -9.17 2.57 -1.14
C VAL A 54 -10.56 2.81 -0.56
N ASN A 55 -10.80 2.39 0.69
CA ASN A 55 -12.07 2.57 1.37
C ASN A 55 -12.27 3.99 1.93
N GLY A 56 -11.28 4.87 1.81
CA GLY A 56 -11.38 6.25 2.28
C GLY A 56 -11.32 6.41 3.80
N HIS A 57 -10.68 5.48 4.52
CA HIS A 57 -10.37 5.67 5.95
C HIS A 57 -9.16 6.58 6.17
N THR A 58 -8.29 6.71 5.16
CA THR A 58 -7.17 7.66 5.16
C THR A 58 -7.05 8.33 3.80
N PHE A 59 -6.45 9.52 3.76
CA PHE A 59 -6.24 10.32 2.54
C PHE A 59 -7.55 10.70 1.84
N VAL A 60 -8.64 10.94 2.59
CA VAL A 60 -10.00 11.16 2.06
C VAL A 60 -10.04 12.24 0.97
N ASP A 61 -9.30 13.33 1.20
CA ASP A 61 -9.23 14.49 0.30
C ASP A 61 -8.32 14.27 -0.93
N VAL A 62 -7.67 13.11 -1.03
CA VAL A 62 -6.75 12.80 -2.13
C VAL A 62 -7.51 12.10 -3.25
N PRO A 63 -7.70 12.76 -4.42
CA PRO A 63 -8.37 12.15 -5.56
C PRO A 63 -7.50 11.06 -6.20
N PRO A 64 -8.10 10.13 -6.97
CA PRO A 64 -7.35 9.14 -7.75
C PRO A 64 -6.42 9.83 -8.78
N ALA A 65 -5.20 9.33 -8.91
CA ALA A 65 -4.23 9.82 -9.88
C ALA A 65 -4.74 9.63 -11.34
N PRO A 66 -4.35 10.52 -12.28
CA PRO A 66 -4.58 10.27 -13.70
C PRO A 66 -3.75 9.07 -14.18
N LEU A 67 -4.21 8.36 -15.20
CA LEU A 67 -3.51 7.19 -15.75
C LEU A 67 -2.10 7.54 -16.26
N SER A 68 -1.92 8.75 -16.78
CA SER A 68 -0.62 9.26 -17.25
C SER A 68 0.44 9.39 -16.15
N ARG A 69 0.04 9.35 -14.87
CA ARG A 69 0.95 9.45 -13.72
C ARG A 69 1.20 8.10 -13.05
N LEU A 70 0.69 7.01 -13.61
CA LEU A 70 1.03 5.65 -13.19
C LEU A 70 2.29 5.20 -13.92
N THR A 71 3.39 5.11 -13.19
CA THR A 71 4.64 4.50 -13.68
C THR A 71 4.51 3.01 -13.98
N TYR A 72 3.40 2.38 -13.57
CA TYR A 72 3.09 0.97 -13.83
C TYR A 72 2.71 0.67 -15.29
N LEU A 73 2.31 1.68 -16.08
CA LEU A 73 1.82 1.50 -17.45
C LEU A 73 2.84 1.92 -18.53
N GLN A 74 4.09 2.20 -18.16
CA GLN A 74 5.18 2.52 -19.08
C GLN A 74 6.12 1.32 -19.24
#